data_AF-A0A2V9Y6N8-F1
#
_entry.id   AF-A0A2V9Y6N8-F1
#
_cell.length_a   1.000
_cell.length_b   1.000
_cell.length_c   1.000
_cell.angle_alpha   90.00
_cell.angle_beta   90.00
_cell.angle_gamma   90.00
#
_symmetry.space_group_name_H-M   'P 1'
#
loop_
_entity.id
_entity.type
_entity.pdbx_description
1 polymer ?
#
loop_
_entity_poly.entity_id
_entity_poly.type
_entity_poly.pdbx_seq_one_letter_code
_entity_poly.pdbx_strand_id
1 'polypeptide(L)'
;MDLPKLRVETEAALQQARVAADARRTLDHFVDSFGDGHLELNWPKGDSQAPTAADHASLCERLGYKGRRKAWIDFSLLPQFSPLPTEDGVFFSGGLLKLPSGKTLGIVRIGVFSEKAYPEACQQAVQELNMPDNANCGDECAKKIEIRTANLLTAALTASAEELRRAGAAALLVDITHNGGGSDWVEAAPRALSSKPLRDPRLAFIKNEHWTTQLEDALKEVDTDLNNHRGPNQLLRNAAATLERAIAASKRPCNPEEAWTTGKVDCSLLVKDLLFASGVLSYAPPGSFTGLESRTTLFHPARYAYTEKRNRLPLYVLVDSDTWSAAEYFAALLQDNKAATIVGELTGGAGCGYTNGGIPTELKNSKAEIKMPDCVRLRADGSDEVNGVTPDVPVPWAHRDSPFQRAQKLFNVLRSLR
;
A
#
# COMPACT_ATOMS: atom_id res chain seq x y z
N MET A 1 -1.64 25.28 -6.92
CA MET A 1 -1.00 25.93 -5.77
C MET A 1 -0.13 27.09 -6.26
N ASP A 2 -0.03 28.17 -5.50
CA ASP A 2 0.87 29.31 -5.76
C ASP A 2 2.08 29.22 -4.81
N LEU A 3 3.19 28.65 -5.30
CA LEU A 3 4.39 28.41 -4.49
C LEU A 3 5.08 29.71 -4.02
N PRO A 4 5.23 30.76 -4.86
CA PRO A 4 5.78 32.04 -4.41
C PRO A 4 4.99 32.65 -3.24
N LYS A 5 3.66 32.64 -3.33
CA LYS A 5 2.81 33.15 -2.27
C LYS A 5 2.97 32.32 -0.98
N LEU A 6 2.90 30.99 -1.09
CA LEU A 6 3.04 30.08 0.06
C LEU A 6 4.38 30.30 0.79
N ARG A 7 5.48 30.48 0.04
CA ARG A 7 6.80 30.79 0.62
C ARG A 7 6.76 32.11 1.38
N VAL A 8 6.32 33.19 0.75
CA VAL A 8 6.34 34.54 1.36
C VAL A 8 5.50 34.58 2.63
N GLU A 9 4.31 33.97 2.61
CA GLU A 9 3.43 33.92 3.79
C GLU A 9 4.05 33.09 4.92
N THR A 10 4.66 31.95 4.60
CA THR A 10 5.36 31.08 5.56
C THR A 10 6.56 31.79 6.18
N GLU A 11 7.42 32.43 5.38
CA GLU A 11 8.59 33.15 5.86
C GLU A 11 8.21 34.32 6.78
N ALA A 12 7.16 35.09 6.41
CA ALA A 12 6.66 36.18 7.24
C ALA A 12 6.11 35.67 8.59
N ALA A 13 5.37 34.55 8.59
CA ALA A 13 4.87 33.93 9.81
C ALA A 13 6.01 33.42 10.71
N LEU A 14 7.06 32.83 10.12
CA LEU A 14 8.25 32.38 10.85
C LEU A 14 9.02 33.55 11.48
N GLN A 15 9.11 34.70 10.81
CA GLN A 15 9.75 35.91 11.37
C GLN A 15 8.98 36.49 12.57
N GLN A 16 7.66 36.28 12.62
CA GLN A 16 6.80 36.75 13.70
C GLN A 16 6.70 35.76 14.88
N ALA A 17 7.12 34.50 14.69
CA ALA A 17 7.10 33.47 15.72
C ALA A 17 7.96 33.87 16.92
N ARG A 18 7.37 33.87 18.12
CA ARG A 18 8.05 34.28 19.35
C ARG A 18 8.57 33.12 20.16
N VAL A 19 7.96 31.94 19.97
CA VAL A 19 8.36 30.70 20.63
C VAL A 19 8.43 29.55 19.62
N ALA A 20 9.22 28.53 19.93
CA ALA A 20 9.42 27.37 19.06
C ALA A 20 8.10 26.70 18.63
N ALA A 21 7.09 26.67 19.51
CA ALA A 21 5.78 26.08 19.19
C ALA A 21 5.05 26.82 18.04
N ASP A 22 5.24 28.13 17.90
CA ASP A 22 4.63 28.91 16.82
C ASP A 22 5.30 28.58 15.47
N ALA A 23 6.64 28.47 15.48
CA ALA A 23 7.41 28.08 14.31
C ALA A 23 7.06 26.65 13.85
N ARG A 24 6.86 25.72 14.79
CA ARG A 24 6.43 24.34 14.48
C ARG A 24 5.08 24.33 13.76
N ARG A 25 4.06 24.98 14.34
CA ARG A 25 2.72 25.07 13.71
C ARG A 25 2.76 25.72 12.33
N THR A 26 3.63 26.71 12.14
CA THR A 26 3.81 27.37 10.83
C THR A 26 4.38 26.39 9.80
N LEU A 27 5.37 25.58 10.18
CA LEU A 27 5.96 24.57 9.30
C LEU A 27 5.01 23.39 9.04
N ASP A 28 4.24 22.96 10.05
CA ASP A 28 3.19 21.96 9.88
C ASP A 28 2.16 22.44 8.85
N HIS A 29 1.65 23.67 9.00
CA HIS A 29 0.71 24.26 8.03
C HIS A 29 1.30 24.40 6.62
N PHE A 30 2.59 24.75 6.51
CA PHE A 30 3.28 24.81 5.22
C PHE A 30 3.27 23.45 4.52
N VAL A 31 3.56 22.38 5.25
CA VAL A 31 3.53 21.00 4.73
C VAL A 31 2.10 20.55 4.40
N ASP A 32 1.14 20.81 5.28
CA ASP A 32 -0.27 20.45 5.08
C ASP A 32 -0.87 21.14 3.84
N SER A 33 -0.35 22.31 3.46
CA SER A 33 -0.83 23.07 2.30
C SER A 33 -0.67 22.31 0.98
N PHE A 34 0.25 21.34 0.90
CA PHE A 34 0.45 20.49 -0.28
C PHE A 34 -0.66 19.46 -0.47
N GLY A 35 -1.38 19.10 0.60
CA GLY A 35 -2.47 18.12 0.53
C GLY A 35 -2.01 16.72 0.14
N ASP A 36 -0.75 16.37 0.44
CA ASP A 36 -0.17 15.05 0.18
C ASP A 36 -0.12 14.27 1.50
N GLY A 37 -0.82 13.13 1.57
CA GLY A 37 -0.90 12.29 2.77
C GLY A 37 0.41 11.64 3.22
N HIS A 38 1.43 11.64 2.36
CA HIS A 38 2.78 11.17 2.66
C HIS A 38 3.80 12.30 2.67
N LEU A 39 3.39 13.57 2.79
CA LEU A 39 4.31 14.65 3.12
C LEU A 39 4.11 15.03 4.59
N GLU A 40 5.08 14.72 5.44
CA GLU A 40 4.95 14.93 6.88
C GLU A 40 6.22 15.46 7.56
N LEU A 41 6.03 16.19 8.66
CA LEU A 41 7.08 16.61 9.59
C LEU A 41 7.05 15.79 10.87
N ASN A 42 8.14 15.07 11.09
CA ASN A 42 8.36 14.30 12.31
C ASN A 42 9.25 15.10 13.26
N TRP A 43 8.62 15.75 14.26
CA TRP A 43 9.33 16.49 15.29
C TRP A 43 10.03 15.55 16.28
N PRO A 44 11.25 15.87 16.76
CA PRO A 44 11.92 15.10 17.80
C PRO A 44 11.03 15.00 19.03
N LYS A 45 10.73 13.77 19.45
CA LYS A 45 10.15 13.52 20.77
C LYS A 45 11.29 13.58 21.78
N GLY A 46 11.11 14.26 22.91
CA GLY A 46 12.11 14.25 23.99
C GLY A 46 12.40 12.81 24.41
N ASP A 47 13.66 12.51 24.75
CA ASP A 47 14.19 11.16 25.02
C ASP A 47 13.23 10.33 25.89
N SER A 48 12.36 9.61 25.21
CA SER A 48 11.48 8.63 25.82
C SER A 48 12.18 7.32 25.57
N GLN A 49 12.93 6.86 26.58
CA GLN A 49 13.53 5.53 26.56
C GLN A 49 12.47 4.53 26.11
N ALA A 50 12.74 3.88 24.98
CA ALA A 50 11.97 2.72 24.58
C ALA A 50 12.04 1.71 25.74
N PRO A 51 10.93 1.10 26.16
CA PRO A 51 10.98 0.05 27.16
C PRO A 51 11.92 -1.04 26.64
N THR A 52 12.90 -1.42 27.46
CA THR A 52 13.71 -2.61 27.22
C THR A 52 12.76 -3.80 27.07
N ALA A 53 12.82 -4.48 25.93
CA ALA A 53 12.02 -5.67 25.68
C ALA A 53 12.20 -6.65 26.84
N ALA A 54 11.09 -7.15 27.37
CA ALA A 54 11.11 -8.16 28.42
C ALA A 54 11.82 -9.43 27.90
N ASP A 55 12.71 -10.00 28.72
CA ASP A 55 13.52 -11.20 28.43
C ASP A 55 12.71 -12.50 28.15
N HIS A 56 11.38 -12.40 28.01
CA HIS A 56 10.46 -13.50 27.77
C HIS A 56 9.53 -13.33 26.56
N ALA A 57 9.74 -12.32 25.71
CA ALA A 57 8.94 -12.13 24.49
C ALA A 57 9.25 -13.20 23.42
N SER A 58 8.21 -13.73 22.78
CA SER A 58 8.33 -14.63 21.63
C SER A 58 9.07 -13.98 20.47
N LEU A 59 9.61 -14.78 19.53
CA LEU A 59 10.30 -14.25 18.34
C LEU A 59 9.43 -13.24 17.57
N CYS A 60 8.15 -13.56 17.35
CA CYS A 60 7.22 -12.69 16.64
C CYS A 60 7.01 -11.33 17.35
N GLU A 61 6.89 -11.33 18.68
CA GLU A 61 6.78 -10.07 19.46
C GLU A 61 8.07 -9.25 19.36
N ARG A 62 9.25 -9.89 19.43
CA ARG A 62 10.55 -9.21 19.24
C ARG A 62 10.70 -8.63 17.83
N LEU A 63 10.12 -9.29 16.82
CA LEU A 63 10.05 -8.78 15.45
C LEU A 63 8.94 -7.72 15.24
N GLY A 64 8.20 -7.37 16.29
CA GLY A 64 7.20 -6.31 16.31
C GLY A 64 5.81 -6.73 15.82
N TYR A 65 5.53 -8.04 15.72
CA TYR A 65 4.20 -8.53 15.40
C TYR A 65 3.27 -8.32 16.60
N LYS A 66 2.14 -7.66 16.35
CA LYS A 66 1.15 -7.33 17.38
C LYS A 66 -0.24 -7.23 16.76
N GLY A 67 -1.21 -7.83 17.43
CA GLY A 67 -2.60 -7.78 16.97
C GLY A 67 -3.09 -6.33 16.83
N ARG A 68 -3.56 -5.97 15.64
CA ARG A 68 -4.28 -4.72 15.40
C ARG A 68 -5.59 -5.03 14.68
N ARG A 69 -6.71 -4.82 15.36
CA ARG A 69 -8.04 -4.95 14.78
C ARG A 69 -8.92 -3.82 15.29
N LYS A 70 -9.11 -2.78 14.47
CA LYS A 70 -10.21 -1.84 14.67
C LYS A 70 -11.16 -2.00 13.50
N ALA A 71 -12.36 -2.49 13.78
CA ALA A 71 -13.44 -2.53 12.79
C ALA A 71 -14.15 -1.18 12.77
N TRP A 72 -14.40 -0.66 11.58
CA TRP A 72 -15.15 0.60 11.42
C TRP A 72 -16.62 0.35 11.10
N ILE A 73 -16.88 -0.47 10.09
CA ILE A 73 -18.24 -0.91 9.78
C ILE A 73 -18.54 -2.18 10.56
N ASP A 74 -19.52 -2.09 11.47
CA ASP A 74 -20.01 -3.24 12.21
C ASP A 74 -21.24 -3.83 11.50
N PHE A 75 -20.98 -4.82 10.65
CA PHE A 75 -22.03 -5.55 9.92
C PHE A 75 -22.94 -6.37 10.84
N SER A 76 -22.51 -6.71 12.06
CA SER A 76 -23.32 -7.47 13.02
C SER A 76 -24.58 -6.71 13.48
N LEU A 77 -24.57 -5.39 13.29
CA LEU A 77 -25.72 -4.52 13.56
C LEU A 77 -26.83 -4.64 12.50
N LEU A 78 -26.57 -5.32 11.37
CA LEU A 78 -27.56 -5.58 10.33
C LEU A 78 -28.23 -6.95 10.57
N PRO A 79 -29.57 -7.02 10.69
CA PRO A 79 -30.25 -8.30 10.91
C PRO A 79 -30.13 -9.28 9.73
N GLN A 80 -29.72 -8.79 8.55
CA GLN A 80 -29.49 -9.60 7.36
C GLN A 80 -28.08 -10.20 7.31
N PHE A 81 -27.20 -9.81 8.22
CA PHE A 81 -25.85 -10.33 8.32
C PHE A 81 -25.83 -11.59 9.18
N SER A 82 -25.02 -12.56 8.77
CA SER A 82 -24.74 -13.77 9.55
C SER A 82 -23.23 -13.99 9.54
N PRO A 83 -22.56 -13.98 10.71
CA PRO A 83 -21.13 -14.24 10.76
C PRO A 83 -20.87 -15.65 10.25
N LEU A 84 -19.79 -15.81 9.49
CA LEU A 84 -19.32 -17.11 9.03
C LEU A 84 -17.89 -17.27 9.53
N PRO A 85 -17.67 -17.93 10.68
CA PRO A 85 -16.32 -18.27 11.09
C PRO A 85 -15.75 -19.24 10.06
N THR A 86 -14.67 -18.81 9.39
CA THR A 86 -13.89 -19.65 8.48
C THR A 86 -12.86 -20.45 9.28
N GLU A 87 -12.32 -21.54 8.73
CA GLU A 87 -11.20 -22.25 9.40
C GLU A 87 -10.01 -21.28 9.62
N ASP A 88 -9.80 -20.38 8.66
CA ASP A 88 -8.85 -19.26 8.73
C ASP A 88 -9.44 -17.97 9.34
N GLY A 89 -10.59 -18.07 10.01
CA GLY A 89 -11.32 -16.95 10.63
C GLY A 89 -10.52 -16.28 11.76
N VAL A 90 -9.41 -16.91 12.15
CA VAL A 90 -8.36 -16.32 12.99
C VAL A 90 -7.82 -15.05 12.35
N PHE A 91 -7.60 -14.99 11.03
CA PHE A 91 -6.97 -13.84 10.38
C PHE A 91 -7.98 -12.82 9.87
N PHE A 92 -9.05 -13.27 9.21
CA PHE A 92 -10.02 -12.37 8.58
C PHE A 92 -11.41 -12.60 9.14
N SER A 93 -12.01 -11.55 9.71
CA SER A 93 -13.41 -11.58 10.09
C SER A 93 -14.29 -11.45 8.85
N GLY A 94 -15.40 -12.19 8.82
CA GLY A 94 -16.30 -12.18 7.69
C GLY A 94 -17.66 -12.81 7.96
N GLY A 95 -18.50 -12.81 6.94
CA GLY A 95 -19.84 -13.38 7.01
C GLY A 95 -20.64 -13.17 5.75
N LEU A 96 -21.91 -13.56 5.81
CA LEU A 96 -22.85 -13.46 4.71
C LEU A 96 -23.85 -12.35 4.97
N LEU A 97 -24.06 -11.48 4.00
CA LEU A 97 -25.08 -10.43 4.03
C LEU A 97 -26.15 -10.73 2.98
N LYS A 98 -27.38 -11.01 3.41
CA LYS A 98 -28.50 -11.24 2.50
C LYS A 98 -29.07 -9.91 2.00
N LEU A 99 -29.08 -9.72 0.70
CA LEU A 99 -29.67 -8.55 0.06
C LEU A 99 -31.17 -8.75 -0.21
N PRO A 100 -31.97 -7.67 -0.27
CA PRO A 100 -33.40 -7.76 -0.60
C PRO A 100 -33.69 -8.38 -1.96
N SER A 101 -32.72 -8.34 -2.89
CA SER A 101 -32.81 -8.99 -4.20
C SER A 101 -32.76 -10.52 -4.15
N GLY A 102 -32.53 -11.11 -2.97
CA GLY A 102 -32.31 -12.55 -2.79
C GLY A 102 -30.86 -12.99 -3.01
N LYS A 103 -29.97 -12.09 -3.47
CA LYS A 103 -28.52 -12.36 -3.55
C LYS A 103 -27.88 -12.31 -2.17
N THR A 104 -26.82 -13.08 -1.99
CA THR A 104 -25.99 -13.05 -0.77
C THR A 104 -24.62 -12.48 -1.12
N LEU A 105 -24.15 -11.48 -0.37
CA LEU A 105 -22.77 -11.00 -0.43
C LEU A 105 -21.94 -11.73 0.62
N GLY A 106 -20.78 -12.25 0.24
CA GLY A 106 -19.75 -12.65 1.19
C GLY A 106 -18.93 -11.43 1.58
N ILE A 107 -18.69 -11.22 2.86
CA ILE A 107 -17.91 -10.10 3.38
C ILE A 107 -16.64 -10.65 4.01
N VAL A 108 -15.50 -10.05 3.68
CA VAL A 108 -14.21 -10.31 4.33
C VAL A 108 -13.53 -8.98 4.64
N ARG A 109 -13.02 -8.81 5.86
CA ARG A 109 -12.34 -7.57 6.27
C ARG A 109 -10.84 -7.73 6.27
N ILE A 110 -10.13 -6.79 5.64
CA ILE A 110 -8.68 -6.61 5.77
C ILE A 110 -8.46 -5.28 6.51
N GLY A 111 -8.20 -5.36 7.81
CA GLY A 111 -8.08 -4.18 8.67
C GLY A 111 -6.78 -3.38 8.48
N VAL A 112 -5.73 -4.02 7.98
CA VAL A 112 -4.44 -3.41 7.66
C VAL A 112 -3.68 -4.31 6.69
N PHE A 113 -2.98 -3.73 5.71
CA PHE A 113 -2.12 -4.48 4.80
C PHE A 113 -0.73 -4.70 5.41
N SER A 114 -0.63 -5.37 6.55
CA SER A 114 0.68 -5.63 7.16
C SER A 114 0.71 -6.98 7.86
N GLU A 115 1.71 -7.80 7.51
CA GLU A 115 1.99 -9.09 8.14
C GLU A 115 2.15 -8.93 9.66
N LYS A 116 2.75 -7.81 10.09
CA LYS A 116 2.99 -7.49 11.51
C LYS A 116 1.70 -7.34 12.33
N ALA A 117 0.54 -7.24 11.70
CA ALA A 117 -0.74 -7.21 12.41
C ALA A 117 -1.29 -8.61 12.77
N TYR A 118 -0.62 -9.68 12.35
CA TYR A 118 -1.07 -11.07 12.46
C TYR A 118 -0.04 -11.94 13.19
N PRO A 119 0.11 -11.79 14.52
CA PRO A 119 1.09 -12.54 15.29
C PRO A 119 0.88 -14.07 15.20
N GLU A 120 -0.36 -14.53 15.07
CA GLU A 120 -0.68 -15.96 14.91
C GLU A 120 -0.14 -16.52 13.57
N ALA A 121 -0.23 -15.72 12.50
CA ALA A 121 0.33 -16.11 11.19
C ALA A 121 1.87 -16.13 11.23
N CYS A 122 2.49 -15.21 11.97
CA CYS A 122 3.93 -15.24 12.21
C CYS A 122 4.36 -16.48 13.00
N GLN A 123 3.63 -16.86 14.04
CA GLN A 123 3.92 -18.07 14.82
C GLN A 123 3.89 -19.31 13.94
N GLN A 124 2.88 -19.43 13.07
CA GLN A 124 2.81 -20.51 12.09
C GLN A 124 4.01 -20.45 11.11
N ALA A 125 4.37 -19.26 10.62
CA ALA A 125 5.53 -19.11 9.73
C ALA A 125 6.84 -19.54 10.40
N VAL A 126 7.07 -19.17 11.65
CA VAL A 126 8.25 -19.58 12.45
C VAL A 126 8.30 -21.10 12.59
N GLN A 127 7.17 -21.74 12.88
CA GLN A 127 7.06 -23.20 12.99
C GLN A 127 7.37 -23.89 11.65
N GLU A 128 6.77 -23.46 10.55
CA GLU A 128 6.97 -24.05 9.22
C GLU A 128 8.40 -23.84 8.68
N LEU A 129 9.07 -22.79 9.12
CA LEU A 129 10.48 -22.52 8.83
C LEU A 129 11.44 -23.28 9.77
N ASN A 130 10.92 -24.06 10.73
CA ASN A 130 11.68 -24.77 11.76
C ASN A 130 12.64 -23.84 12.54
N MET A 131 12.19 -22.63 12.85
CA MET A 131 12.98 -21.64 13.58
C MET A 131 12.69 -21.73 15.08
N PRO A 132 13.72 -21.70 15.95
CA PRO A 132 13.48 -21.69 17.39
C PRO A 132 12.98 -20.31 17.87
N ASP A 133 12.06 -20.28 18.82
CA ASP A 133 11.45 -19.03 19.33
C ASP A 133 12.46 -18.07 19.98
N ASN A 134 13.59 -18.59 20.45
CA ASN A 134 14.69 -17.80 21.00
C ASN A 134 15.78 -17.46 19.98
N ALA A 135 15.57 -17.73 18.68
CA ALA A 135 16.55 -17.42 17.64
C ALA A 135 16.96 -15.94 17.66
N ASN A 136 18.25 -15.67 17.47
CA ASN A 136 18.72 -14.35 17.10
C ASN A 136 18.42 -14.14 15.61
N CYS A 137 17.40 -13.36 15.31
CA CYS A 137 16.89 -13.16 13.96
C CYS A 137 17.29 -11.77 13.45
N GLY A 138 18.32 -11.72 12.60
CA GLY A 138 18.70 -10.50 11.84
C GLY A 138 17.82 -10.29 10.61
N ASP A 139 18.12 -9.29 9.80
CA ASP A 139 17.27 -8.83 8.68
C ASP A 139 16.89 -9.93 7.68
N GLU A 140 17.84 -10.77 7.27
CA GLU A 140 17.56 -11.87 6.33
C GLU A 140 16.64 -12.95 6.93
N CYS A 141 16.76 -13.19 8.24
CA CYS A 141 15.84 -14.07 8.96
C CYS A 141 14.44 -13.43 9.03
N ALA A 142 14.36 -12.14 9.39
CA ALA A 142 13.11 -11.41 9.51
C ALA A 142 12.35 -11.35 8.17
N LYS A 143 13.06 -11.10 7.06
CA LYS A 143 12.48 -11.12 5.70
C LYS A 143 11.90 -12.48 5.33
N LYS A 144 12.53 -13.60 5.70
CA LYS A 144 11.99 -14.95 5.44
C LYS A 144 10.69 -15.19 6.18
N ILE A 145 10.64 -14.80 7.46
CA ILE A 145 9.42 -14.90 8.29
C ILE A 145 8.32 -14.01 7.71
N GLU A 146 8.64 -12.76 7.34
CA GLU A 146 7.70 -11.83 6.74
C GLU A 146 7.10 -12.37 5.44
N ILE A 147 7.93 -12.83 4.49
CA ILE A 147 7.45 -13.42 3.23
C ILE A 147 6.59 -14.66 3.49
N ARG A 148 6.99 -15.54 4.42
CA ARG A 148 6.19 -16.71 4.74
C ARG A 148 4.84 -16.33 5.36
N THR A 149 4.83 -15.34 6.25
CA THR A 149 3.61 -14.80 6.86
C THR A 149 2.68 -14.20 5.79
N ALA A 150 3.21 -13.39 4.87
CA ALA A 150 2.46 -12.84 3.75
C ALA A 150 1.82 -13.93 2.87
N ASN A 151 2.55 -15.02 2.62
CA ASN A 151 2.04 -16.15 1.84
C ASN A 151 0.92 -16.90 2.59
N LEU A 152 1.04 -17.08 3.90
CA LEU A 152 -0.02 -17.66 4.74
C LEU A 152 -1.28 -16.78 4.73
N LEU A 153 -1.12 -15.47 4.90
CA LEU A 153 -2.25 -14.52 4.86
C LEU A 153 -2.92 -14.50 3.48
N THR A 154 -2.15 -14.59 2.41
CA THR A 154 -2.68 -14.66 1.04
C THR A 154 -3.46 -15.95 0.80
N ALA A 155 -2.97 -17.09 1.30
CA ALA A 155 -3.66 -18.36 1.25
C ALA A 155 -4.97 -18.33 2.05
N ALA A 156 -4.93 -17.81 3.28
CA ALA A 156 -6.10 -17.68 4.14
C ALA A 156 -7.17 -16.74 3.58
N LEU A 157 -6.76 -15.62 2.96
CA LEU A 157 -7.68 -14.70 2.29
C LEU A 157 -8.39 -15.41 1.13
N THR A 158 -7.64 -16.21 0.37
CA THR A 158 -8.18 -17.02 -0.72
C THR A 158 -9.16 -18.09 -0.22
N ALA A 159 -8.81 -18.80 0.85
CA ALA A 159 -9.65 -19.82 1.46
C ALA A 159 -10.96 -19.22 2.01
N SER A 160 -10.87 -18.09 2.70
CA SER A 160 -12.03 -17.34 3.20
C SER A 160 -12.99 -16.95 2.08
N ALA A 161 -12.47 -16.46 0.95
CA ALA A 161 -13.30 -16.14 -0.21
C ALA A 161 -14.00 -17.38 -0.81
N GLU A 162 -13.30 -18.53 -0.86
CA GLU A 162 -13.89 -19.79 -1.34
C GLU A 162 -14.91 -20.39 -0.37
N GLU A 163 -14.74 -20.20 0.94
CA GLU A 163 -15.71 -20.59 1.95
C GLU A 163 -16.99 -19.77 1.86
N LEU A 164 -16.88 -18.45 1.73
CA LEU A 164 -18.02 -17.57 1.47
C LEU A 164 -18.75 -17.99 0.19
N ARG A 165 -18.01 -18.30 -0.87
CA ARG A 165 -18.59 -18.83 -2.13
C ARG A 165 -19.34 -20.14 -1.90
N ARG A 166 -18.73 -21.12 -1.21
CA ARG A 166 -19.38 -22.41 -0.87
C ARG A 166 -20.62 -22.23 -0.01
N ALA A 167 -20.63 -21.23 0.85
CA ALA A 167 -21.77 -20.87 1.69
C ALA A 167 -22.86 -20.05 0.94
N GLY A 168 -22.72 -19.86 -0.37
CA GLY A 168 -23.74 -19.28 -1.24
C GLY A 168 -23.56 -17.79 -1.55
N ALA A 169 -22.40 -17.21 -1.27
CA ALA A 169 -22.10 -15.86 -1.73
C ALA A 169 -22.10 -15.78 -3.26
N ALA A 170 -22.83 -14.80 -3.81
CA ALA A 170 -22.90 -14.50 -5.23
C ALA A 170 -21.85 -13.46 -5.66
N ALA A 171 -21.29 -12.71 -4.71
CA ALA A 171 -20.18 -11.77 -4.89
C ALA A 171 -19.43 -11.62 -3.56
N LEU A 172 -18.19 -11.13 -3.62
CA LEU A 172 -17.35 -10.83 -2.46
C LEU A 172 -17.26 -9.31 -2.26
N LEU A 173 -17.45 -8.83 -1.03
CA LEU A 173 -17.16 -7.47 -0.59
C LEU A 173 -15.95 -7.53 0.34
N VAL A 174 -14.84 -6.92 -0.07
CA VAL A 174 -13.64 -6.78 0.75
C VAL A 174 -13.71 -5.44 1.46
N ASP A 175 -13.82 -5.47 2.78
CA ASP A 175 -13.86 -4.28 3.62
C ASP A 175 -12.45 -3.83 4.02
N ILE A 176 -12.03 -2.68 3.51
CA ILE A 176 -10.76 -2.00 3.84
C ILE A 176 -11.01 -0.59 4.41
N THR A 177 -12.19 -0.34 4.97
CA THR A 177 -12.48 0.90 5.70
C THR A 177 -11.55 1.05 6.90
N HIS A 178 -11.06 2.27 7.14
CA HIS A 178 -10.07 2.58 8.19
C HIS A 178 -8.74 1.80 8.07
N ASN A 179 -8.41 1.34 6.86
CA ASN A 179 -7.15 0.69 6.58
C ASN A 179 -6.14 1.75 6.10
N GLY A 180 -5.25 2.17 6.99
CA GLY A 180 -4.20 3.16 6.67
C GLY A 180 -3.05 2.63 5.79
N GLY A 181 -3.17 1.44 5.21
CA GLY A 181 -2.17 0.82 4.35
C GLY A 181 -1.29 -0.20 5.06
N GLY A 182 0.01 -0.20 4.76
CA GLY A 182 0.98 -1.14 5.33
C GLY A 182 2.12 -1.48 4.38
N SER A 183 2.46 -2.76 4.29
CA SER A 183 3.58 -3.33 3.55
C SER A 183 3.21 -3.74 2.11
N ASP A 184 4.22 -4.21 1.39
CA ASP A 184 4.09 -4.74 0.02
C ASP A 184 3.29 -6.05 -0.08
N TRP A 185 2.79 -6.62 1.02
CA TRP A 185 1.82 -7.73 0.96
C TRP A 185 0.59 -7.39 0.11
N VAL A 186 0.27 -6.09 0.02
CA VAL A 186 -0.76 -5.56 -0.89
C VAL A 186 -0.54 -5.96 -2.36
N GLU A 187 0.66 -6.38 -2.76
CA GLU A 187 0.90 -6.87 -4.12
C GLU A 187 0.22 -8.23 -4.38
N ALA A 188 0.16 -9.10 -3.38
CA ALA A 188 -0.37 -10.45 -3.54
C ALA A 188 -1.89 -10.53 -3.35
N ALA A 189 -2.42 -9.82 -2.35
CA ALA A 189 -3.83 -9.88 -1.96
C ALA A 189 -4.85 -9.61 -3.11
N PRO A 190 -4.76 -8.53 -3.90
CA PRO A 190 -5.73 -8.24 -4.96
C PRO A 190 -5.63 -9.25 -6.09
N ARG A 191 -4.42 -9.75 -6.40
CA ARG A 191 -4.18 -10.77 -7.43
C ARG A 191 -4.76 -12.13 -7.04
N ALA A 192 -4.71 -12.49 -5.76
CA ALA A 192 -5.28 -13.73 -5.26
C ALA A 192 -6.82 -13.75 -5.34
N LEU A 193 -7.45 -12.59 -5.17
CA LEU A 193 -8.91 -12.41 -5.18
C LEU A 193 -9.48 -12.14 -6.58
N SER A 194 -8.71 -11.51 -7.46
CA SER A 194 -9.16 -11.11 -8.79
C SER A 194 -9.52 -12.31 -9.67
N SER A 195 -10.57 -12.16 -10.48
CA SER A 195 -10.96 -13.12 -11.52
C SER A 195 -10.13 -13.00 -12.81
N LYS A 196 -9.16 -12.09 -12.85
CA LYS A 196 -8.31 -11.83 -14.01
C LYS A 196 -6.91 -11.36 -13.59
N PRO A 197 -5.90 -11.56 -14.46
CA PRO A 197 -4.58 -10.97 -14.28
C PRO A 197 -4.67 -9.45 -14.08
N LEU A 198 -3.89 -8.93 -13.13
CA LEU A 198 -3.81 -7.50 -12.83
C LEU A 198 -2.51 -6.93 -13.39
N ARG A 199 -2.61 -5.81 -14.10
CA ARG A 199 -1.47 -5.04 -14.61
C ARG A 199 -1.21 -3.85 -13.71
N ASP A 200 0.05 -3.64 -13.36
CA ASP A 200 0.45 -2.54 -12.49
C ASP A 200 0.31 -1.18 -13.15
N PRO A 201 -0.01 -0.14 -12.35
CA PRO A 201 -0.01 1.22 -12.81
C PRO A 201 1.40 1.69 -13.19
N ARG A 202 1.46 2.76 -13.98
CA ARG A 202 2.73 3.40 -14.32
C ARG A 202 3.30 4.09 -13.08
N LEU A 203 4.62 4.02 -12.95
CA LEU A 203 5.35 4.74 -11.93
C LEU A 203 6.13 5.88 -12.57
N ALA A 204 6.00 7.07 -11.99
CA ALA A 204 6.96 8.13 -12.18
C ALA A 204 7.82 8.26 -10.91
N PHE A 205 9.08 8.63 -11.06
CA PHE A 205 10.01 8.77 -9.95
C PHE A 205 10.84 10.04 -10.08
N ILE A 206 11.32 10.58 -8.96
CA ILE A 206 12.10 11.81 -8.98
C ILE A 206 13.50 11.59 -9.54
N LYS A 207 14.02 12.61 -10.21
CA LYS A 207 15.44 12.70 -10.61
C LYS A 207 16.28 12.98 -9.37
N ASN A 208 16.81 11.92 -8.76
CA ASN A 208 17.60 12.00 -7.54
C ASN A 208 18.62 10.85 -7.46
N GLU A 209 19.68 11.04 -6.68
CA GLU A 209 20.67 10.01 -6.38
C GLU A 209 20.04 8.78 -5.73
N HIS A 210 19.07 8.97 -4.82
CA HIS A 210 18.30 7.89 -4.21
C HIS A 210 17.73 6.91 -5.22
N TRP A 211 17.02 7.40 -6.24
CA TRP A 211 16.49 6.56 -7.32
C TRP A 211 17.58 6.02 -8.22
N THR A 212 18.65 6.77 -8.43
CA THR A 212 19.78 6.32 -9.26
C THR A 212 20.43 5.07 -8.68
N THR A 213 20.72 5.06 -7.38
CA THR A 213 21.31 3.91 -6.69
C THR A 213 20.38 2.69 -6.75
N GLN A 214 19.09 2.88 -6.49
CA GLN A 214 18.10 1.79 -6.57
C GLN A 214 18.04 1.14 -7.96
N LEU A 215 18.10 1.96 -9.02
CA LEU A 215 18.06 1.46 -10.39
C LEU A 215 19.35 0.76 -10.80
N GLU A 216 20.51 1.22 -10.28
CA GLU A 216 21.81 0.56 -10.49
C GLU A 216 21.85 -0.80 -9.78
N ASP A 217 21.31 -0.91 -8.57
CA ASP A 217 21.17 -2.19 -7.86
C ASP A 217 20.24 -3.15 -8.63
N ALA A 218 19.09 -2.65 -9.10
CA ALA A 218 18.18 -3.42 -9.95
C ALA A 218 18.84 -3.90 -11.25
N LEU A 219 19.64 -3.05 -11.90
CA LEU A 219 20.39 -3.42 -13.11
C LEU A 219 21.41 -4.52 -12.82
N LYS A 220 22.10 -4.44 -11.68
CA LYS A 220 23.07 -5.46 -11.25
C LYS A 220 22.43 -6.83 -11.06
N GLU A 221 21.21 -6.91 -10.53
CA GLU A 221 20.46 -8.17 -10.42
C GLU A 221 20.19 -8.77 -11.81
N VAL A 222 19.74 -7.94 -12.76
CA VAL A 222 19.46 -8.35 -14.15
C VAL A 222 20.74 -8.80 -14.86
N ASP A 223 21.83 -8.06 -14.71
CA ASP A 223 23.13 -8.40 -15.31
C ASP A 223 23.71 -9.68 -14.72
N THR A 224 23.51 -9.93 -13.42
CA THR A 224 23.92 -11.18 -12.78
C THR A 224 23.22 -12.37 -13.44
N ASP A 225 21.92 -12.27 -13.70
CA ASP A 225 21.18 -13.32 -14.38
C ASP A 225 21.58 -13.47 -15.86
N LEU A 226 21.83 -12.37 -16.57
CA LEU A 226 22.34 -12.39 -17.95
C LEU A 226 23.71 -13.07 -18.06
N ASN A 227 24.65 -12.72 -17.18
CA ASN A 227 26.01 -13.26 -17.17
C ASN A 227 26.03 -14.75 -16.82
N ASN A 228 25.15 -15.16 -15.90
CA ASN A 228 24.99 -16.55 -15.51
C ASN A 228 24.07 -17.34 -16.47
N HIS A 229 23.61 -16.73 -17.56
CA HIS A 229 22.70 -17.33 -18.54
C HIS A 229 21.42 -17.91 -17.91
N ARG A 230 20.91 -17.27 -16.85
CA ARG A 230 19.68 -17.66 -16.15
C ARG A 230 18.49 -16.86 -16.70
N GLY A 231 17.40 -17.54 -17.02
CA GLY A 231 16.14 -16.90 -17.43
C GLY A 231 16.05 -16.49 -18.90
N PRO A 232 14.96 -15.81 -19.31
CA PRO A 232 14.70 -15.50 -20.71
C PRO A 232 15.57 -14.34 -21.21
N ASN A 233 16.61 -14.66 -22.01
CA ASN A 233 17.65 -13.71 -22.42
C ASN A 233 17.12 -12.40 -23.03
N GLN A 234 16.15 -12.47 -23.96
CA GLN A 234 15.60 -11.27 -24.60
C GLN A 234 14.84 -10.37 -23.61
N LEU A 235 14.10 -10.97 -22.67
CA LEU A 235 13.36 -10.23 -21.65
C LEU A 235 14.34 -9.49 -20.72
N LEU A 236 15.39 -10.18 -20.27
CA LEU A 236 16.40 -9.59 -19.40
C LEU A 236 17.17 -8.46 -20.10
N ARG A 237 17.54 -8.62 -21.38
CA ARG A 237 18.17 -7.53 -22.16
C ARG A 237 17.25 -6.31 -22.29
N ASN A 238 15.96 -6.52 -22.53
CA ASN A 238 14.99 -5.42 -22.58
C ASN A 238 14.83 -4.72 -21.23
N ALA A 239 14.89 -5.49 -20.13
CA ALA A 239 14.84 -4.95 -18.78
C ALA A 239 16.10 -4.12 -18.46
N ALA A 240 17.29 -4.65 -18.75
CA ALA A 240 18.55 -3.92 -18.62
C ALA A 240 18.52 -2.60 -19.39
N ALA A 241 18.14 -2.62 -20.66
CA ALA A 241 18.01 -1.41 -21.49
C ALA A 241 16.97 -0.40 -20.96
N THR A 242 15.95 -0.86 -20.24
CA THR A 242 14.97 0.02 -19.58
C THR A 242 15.55 0.66 -18.34
N LEU A 243 16.26 -0.10 -17.51
CA LEU A 243 16.94 0.37 -16.31
C LEU A 243 18.08 1.34 -16.66
N GLU A 244 18.89 1.06 -17.68
CA GLU A 244 19.93 1.98 -18.18
C GLU A 244 19.34 3.34 -18.59
N ARG A 245 18.20 3.34 -19.30
CA ARG A 245 17.49 4.58 -19.65
C ARG A 245 16.95 5.30 -18.41
N ALA A 246 16.47 4.56 -17.42
CA ALA A 246 15.97 5.11 -16.17
C ALA A 246 17.10 5.77 -15.36
N ILE A 247 18.26 5.11 -15.24
CA ILE A 247 19.49 5.63 -14.61
C ILE A 247 19.97 6.89 -15.34
N ALA A 248 20.02 6.85 -16.67
CA ALA A 248 20.42 8.02 -17.44
C ALA A 248 19.44 9.20 -17.26
N ALA A 249 18.15 8.92 -17.09
CA ALA A 249 17.13 9.94 -16.87
C ALA A 249 17.16 10.50 -15.44
N SER A 250 17.40 9.66 -14.42
CA SER A 250 17.46 10.07 -13.00
C SER A 250 18.63 11.02 -12.73
N LYS A 251 19.74 10.86 -13.46
CA LYS A 251 20.94 11.72 -13.37
C LYS A 251 20.80 13.08 -14.07
N ARG A 252 19.74 13.32 -14.85
CA ARG A 252 19.57 14.59 -15.56
C ARG A 252 19.27 15.71 -14.56
N PRO A 253 20.00 16.84 -14.60
CA PRO A 253 19.71 17.94 -13.70
C PRO A 253 18.33 18.55 -14.00
N CYS A 254 17.66 18.96 -12.94
CA CYS A 254 16.46 19.79 -12.99
C CYS A 254 16.45 20.61 -11.70
N ASN A 255 16.61 21.94 -11.80
CA ASN A 255 16.57 22.81 -10.64
C ASN A 255 15.15 23.39 -10.50
N PRO A 256 14.40 23.02 -9.44
CA PRO A 256 13.07 23.55 -9.21
C PRO A 256 13.07 24.86 -8.40
N GLU A 257 14.23 25.44 -8.09
CA GLU A 257 14.34 26.61 -7.20
C GLU A 257 13.53 27.83 -7.69
N GLU A 258 13.47 28.05 -9.01
CA GLU A 258 12.69 29.14 -9.60
C GLU A 258 11.18 29.00 -9.36
N ALA A 259 10.69 27.80 -9.03
CA ALA A 259 9.29 27.57 -8.68
C ALA A 259 8.88 28.42 -7.46
N TRP A 260 9.80 28.58 -6.50
CA TRP A 260 9.56 29.28 -5.25
C TRP A 260 9.55 30.81 -5.39
N THR A 261 10.10 31.35 -6.48
CA THR A 261 10.16 32.79 -6.74
C THR A 261 9.19 33.21 -7.84
N THR A 262 9.08 32.42 -8.91
CA THR A 262 8.32 32.75 -10.12
C THR A 262 7.06 31.91 -10.31
N GLY A 263 6.94 30.79 -9.60
CA GLY A 263 5.87 29.81 -9.79
C GLY A 263 6.04 28.96 -11.06
N LYS A 264 7.19 29.04 -11.74
CA LYS A 264 7.47 28.32 -12.98
C LYS A 264 8.57 27.29 -12.78
N VAL A 265 8.47 26.18 -13.53
CA VAL A 265 9.52 25.17 -13.62
C VAL A 265 9.69 24.78 -15.09
N ASP A 266 10.89 24.98 -15.62
CA ASP A 266 11.21 24.73 -17.04
C ASP A 266 11.58 23.25 -17.32
N CYS A 267 11.58 22.41 -16.27
CA CYS A 267 11.88 20.99 -16.36
C CYS A 267 10.97 20.16 -15.45
N SER A 268 10.70 18.91 -15.83
CA SER A 268 10.04 17.96 -14.92
C SER A 268 11.07 17.37 -13.97
N LEU A 269 10.78 17.39 -12.65
CA LEU A 269 11.53 16.60 -11.66
C LEU A 269 11.27 15.11 -11.78
N LEU A 270 10.17 14.72 -12.44
CA LEU A 270 9.77 13.33 -12.59
C LEU A 270 10.29 12.73 -13.90
N VAL A 271 10.77 11.49 -13.83
CA VAL A 271 10.95 10.58 -14.96
C VAL A 271 9.67 9.73 -15.07
N LYS A 272 9.09 9.65 -16.27
CA LYS A 272 7.83 8.93 -16.55
C LYS A 272 8.04 7.81 -17.58
N ASP A 273 7.05 6.94 -17.71
CA ASP A 273 6.87 5.96 -18.79
C ASP A 273 7.89 4.81 -18.91
N LEU A 274 8.88 4.75 -18.01
CA LEU A 274 9.89 3.69 -18.01
C LEU A 274 9.53 2.50 -17.11
N LEU A 275 8.87 2.74 -15.98
CA LEU A 275 8.62 1.74 -14.95
C LEU A 275 7.13 1.60 -14.62
N PHE A 276 6.82 0.52 -13.91
CA PHE A 276 5.55 0.27 -13.26
C PHE A 276 5.76 0.27 -11.75
N ALA A 277 4.67 0.40 -10.98
CA ALA A 277 4.73 0.49 -9.53
C ALA A 277 5.53 -0.66 -8.89
N SER A 278 5.47 -1.84 -9.49
CA SER A 278 6.05 -3.07 -8.96
C SER A 278 7.23 -3.60 -9.80
N GLY A 279 7.85 -2.76 -10.64
CA GLY A 279 9.08 -3.11 -11.36
C GLY A 279 9.07 -2.76 -12.85
N VAL A 280 9.87 -3.48 -13.63
CA VAL A 280 10.03 -3.23 -15.09
C VAL A 280 8.82 -3.71 -15.88
N LEU A 281 8.16 -4.78 -15.45
CA LEU A 281 7.01 -5.36 -16.14
C LEU A 281 5.71 -4.94 -15.45
N SER A 282 4.69 -4.62 -16.25
CA SER A 282 3.34 -4.42 -15.71
C SER A 282 2.71 -5.70 -15.17
N TYR A 283 3.18 -6.86 -15.61
CA TYR A 283 2.57 -8.14 -15.28
C TYR A 283 3.50 -9.31 -15.59
N ALA A 284 3.51 -10.30 -14.71
CA ALA A 284 3.97 -11.66 -14.99
C ALA A 284 3.07 -12.69 -14.27
N PRO A 285 2.86 -13.90 -14.84
CA PRO A 285 2.10 -14.95 -14.16
C PRO A 285 2.71 -15.38 -12.81
N PRO A 286 1.91 -15.87 -11.84
CA PRO A 286 2.44 -16.41 -10.59
C PRO A 286 3.50 -17.49 -10.83
N GLY A 287 4.57 -17.48 -10.03
CA GLY A 287 5.69 -18.42 -10.15
C GLY A 287 6.70 -18.09 -11.26
N SER A 288 6.47 -17.03 -12.03
CA SER A 288 7.46 -16.52 -12.99
C SER A 288 8.79 -16.16 -12.30
N PHE A 289 9.89 -16.27 -13.06
CA PHE A 289 11.24 -15.84 -12.62
C PHE A 289 11.78 -16.55 -11.38
N THR A 290 11.25 -17.74 -11.05
CA THR A 290 11.76 -18.57 -9.95
C THR A 290 13.26 -18.83 -10.13
N GLY A 291 14.06 -18.49 -9.11
CA GLY A 291 15.51 -18.70 -9.10
C GLY A 291 16.34 -17.60 -9.77
N LEU A 292 15.72 -16.53 -10.28
CA LEU A 292 16.42 -15.33 -10.76
C LEU A 292 16.68 -14.37 -9.60
N GLU A 293 17.84 -13.70 -9.57
CA GLU A 293 18.06 -12.59 -8.62
C GLU A 293 17.11 -11.45 -8.95
N SER A 294 17.00 -11.13 -10.25
CA SER A 294 16.19 -10.03 -10.79
C SER A 294 14.68 -10.25 -10.69
N ARG A 295 14.21 -11.32 -10.02
CA ARG A 295 12.79 -11.68 -9.91
C ARG A 295 11.93 -10.51 -9.46
N THR A 296 12.33 -9.80 -8.41
CA THR A 296 11.59 -8.67 -7.85
C THR A 296 11.81 -7.37 -8.61
N THR A 297 12.98 -7.20 -9.24
CA THR A 297 13.23 -6.10 -10.19
C THR A 297 12.32 -6.18 -11.41
N LEU A 298 12.13 -7.39 -11.96
CA LEU A 298 11.27 -7.60 -13.11
C LEU A 298 9.79 -7.42 -12.74
N PHE A 299 9.37 -8.02 -11.63
CA PHE A 299 8.00 -7.98 -11.15
C PHE A 299 7.92 -8.35 -9.65
N HIS A 300 7.87 -7.34 -8.78
CA HIS A 300 7.86 -7.50 -7.32
C HIS A 300 6.84 -8.52 -6.79
N PRO A 301 5.61 -8.65 -7.34
CA PRO A 301 4.66 -9.67 -6.89
C PRO A 301 5.20 -11.10 -6.98
N ALA A 302 6.19 -11.38 -7.84
CA ALA A 302 6.85 -12.69 -7.93
C ALA A 302 7.60 -13.11 -6.65
N ARG A 303 7.77 -12.19 -5.67
CA ARG A 303 8.22 -12.49 -4.31
C ARG A 303 7.24 -13.39 -3.54
N TYR A 304 5.95 -13.27 -3.82
CA TYR A 304 4.87 -13.90 -3.06
C TYR A 304 4.30 -15.13 -3.76
N ALA A 305 3.70 -16.02 -2.97
CA ALA A 305 2.94 -17.17 -3.44
C ALA A 305 1.44 -16.80 -3.49
N TYR A 306 0.87 -16.78 -4.69
CA TYR A 306 -0.56 -16.57 -4.92
C TYR A 306 -1.01 -17.36 -6.16
N THR A 307 -2.33 -17.47 -6.34
CA THR A 307 -2.91 -18.14 -7.50
C THR A 307 -3.90 -17.21 -8.19
N GLU A 308 -3.83 -17.17 -9.51
CA GLU A 308 -4.84 -16.49 -10.34
C GLU A 308 -5.88 -17.52 -10.80
N LYS A 309 -7.17 -17.17 -10.69
CA LYS A 309 -8.26 -18.03 -11.14
C LYS A 309 -9.33 -17.21 -11.84
N ARG A 310 -9.84 -17.71 -12.98
CA ARG A 310 -10.87 -17.00 -13.75
C ARG A 310 -12.27 -17.11 -13.16
N ASN A 311 -12.52 -18.10 -12.32
CA ASN A 311 -13.84 -18.40 -11.74
C ASN A 311 -14.05 -17.80 -10.34
N ARG A 312 -13.32 -16.73 -9.99
CA ARG A 312 -13.56 -15.99 -8.75
C ARG A 312 -14.90 -15.26 -8.78
N LEU A 313 -15.44 -15.01 -7.61
CA LEU A 313 -16.65 -14.20 -7.45
C LEU A 313 -16.43 -12.76 -7.96
N PRO A 314 -17.48 -12.08 -8.46
CA PRO A 314 -17.43 -10.63 -8.65
C PRO A 314 -16.98 -9.93 -7.36
N LEU A 315 -16.10 -8.94 -7.50
CA LEU A 315 -15.45 -8.28 -6.38
C LEU A 315 -15.98 -6.85 -6.20
N TYR A 316 -16.32 -6.52 -4.96
CA TYR A 316 -16.56 -5.18 -4.48
C TYR A 316 -15.51 -4.86 -3.42
N VAL A 317 -15.05 -3.61 -3.37
CA VAL A 317 -14.12 -3.14 -2.34
C VAL A 317 -14.78 -1.96 -1.62
N LEU A 318 -14.89 -2.08 -0.30
CA LEU A 318 -15.43 -1.02 0.54
C LEU A 318 -14.29 -0.14 1.08
N VAL A 319 -14.36 1.16 0.78
CA VAL A 319 -13.34 2.15 1.15
C VAL A 319 -13.97 3.33 1.90
N ASP A 320 -13.17 4.08 2.65
CA ASP A 320 -13.56 5.37 3.22
C ASP A 320 -12.41 6.39 3.20
N SER A 321 -12.64 7.57 3.76
CA SER A 321 -11.62 8.63 3.89
C SER A 321 -10.41 8.23 4.75
N ASP A 322 -10.50 7.11 5.46
CA ASP A 322 -9.44 6.54 6.29
C ASP A 322 -8.79 5.30 5.63
N THR A 323 -9.08 5.06 4.34
CA THR A 323 -8.33 4.16 3.47
C THR A 323 -7.14 4.93 2.89
N TRP A 324 -5.90 4.53 3.21
CA TRP A 324 -4.66 5.24 2.79
C TRP A 324 -3.60 4.29 2.23
N SER A 325 -2.67 4.83 1.45
CA SER A 325 -1.38 4.20 1.11
C SER A 325 -1.55 2.84 0.42
N ALA A 326 -0.96 1.76 0.93
CA ALA A 326 -1.13 0.42 0.36
C ALA A 326 -2.62 0.02 0.20
N ALA A 327 -3.52 0.47 1.06
CA ALA A 327 -4.94 0.16 0.91
C ALA A 327 -5.57 0.88 -0.29
N GLU A 328 -5.10 2.09 -0.61
CA GLU A 328 -5.49 2.80 -1.84
C GLU A 328 -4.94 2.10 -3.07
N TYR A 329 -3.69 1.61 -3.01
CA TYR A 329 -3.12 0.82 -4.10
C TYR A 329 -3.94 -0.44 -4.40
N PHE A 330 -4.42 -1.14 -3.36
CA PHE A 330 -5.33 -2.28 -3.52
C PHE A 330 -6.59 -1.90 -4.30
N ALA A 331 -7.26 -0.81 -3.90
CA ALA A 331 -8.47 -0.32 -4.55
C ALA A 331 -8.19 0.17 -5.98
N ALA A 332 -7.14 0.96 -6.16
CA ALA A 332 -6.71 1.53 -7.43
C ALA A 332 -6.38 0.44 -8.45
N LEU A 333 -5.53 -0.52 -8.09
CA LEU A 333 -5.12 -1.62 -8.94
C LEU A 333 -6.34 -2.43 -9.43
N LEU A 334 -7.27 -2.73 -8.53
CA LEU A 334 -8.50 -3.46 -8.88
C LEU A 334 -9.44 -2.64 -9.75
N GLN A 335 -9.64 -1.35 -9.45
CA GLN A 335 -10.51 -0.46 -10.21
C GLN A 335 -9.99 -0.24 -11.64
N ASP A 336 -8.70 0.08 -11.77
CA ASP A 336 -8.05 0.41 -13.05
C ASP A 336 -8.01 -0.81 -13.99
N ASN A 337 -7.88 -2.00 -13.44
CA ASN A 337 -7.99 -3.26 -14.18
C ASN A 337 -9.44 -3.71 -14.42
N LYS A 338 -10.43 -2.93 -13.95
CA LYS A 338 -11.87 -3.25 -13.98
C LYS A 338 -12.20 -4.58 -13.28
N ALA A 339 -11.40 -4.95 -12.28
CA ALA A 339 -11.46 -6.22 -11.56
C ALA A 339 -12.39 -6.16 -10.34
N ALA A 340 -12.65 -4.97 -9.81
CA ALA A 340 -13.63 -4.75 -8.76
C ALA A 340 -14.45 -3.48 -9.02
N THR A 341 -15.59 -3.39 -8.33
CA THR A 341 -16.34 -2.14 -8.15
C THR A 341 -16.01 -1.56 -6.78
N ILE A 342 -15.54 -0.32 -6.74
CA ILE A 342 -15.21 0.41 -5.52
C ILE A 342 -16.48 1.06 -4.97
N VAL A 343 -16.77 0.85 -3.69
CA VAL A 343 -17.96 1.32 -3.00
C VAL A 343 -17.53 2.09 -1.76
N GLY A 344 -18.13 3.23 -1.45
CA GLY A 344 -17.83 3.97 -0.21
C GLY A 344 -17.63 5.47 -0.39
N GLU A 345 -16.59 6.02 0.24
CA GLU A 345 -16.19 7.43 0.13
C GLU A 345 -14.87 7.57 -0.67
N LEU A 346 -14.52 8.80 -1.06
CA LEU A 346 -13.19 9.10 -1.57
C LEU A 346 -12.14 8.71 -0.52
N THR A 347 -11.07 8.04 -0.94
CA THR A 347 -9.96 7.65 -0.06
C THR A 347 -9.05 8.84 0.27
N GLY A 348 -8.09 8.63 1.16
CA GLY A 348 -7.29 9.69 1.75
C GLY A 348 -6.38 10.48 0.81
N GLY A 349 -5.80 9.82 -0.20
CA GLY A 349 -4.86 10.44 -1.13
C GLY A 349 -3.41 10.42 -0.66
N ALA A 350 -2.81 9.23 -0.55
CA ALA A 350 -1.40 9.09 -0.17
C ALA A 350 -0.44 8.93 -1.38
N GLY A 351 -0.95 8.48 -2.53
CA GLY A 351 -0.10 8.17 -3.69
C GLY A 351 0.92 7.08 -3.40
N CYS A 352 2.11 7.15 -4.03
CA CYS A 352 3.08 6.07 -3.96
C CYS A 352 3.81 5.94 -2.61
N GLY A 353 3.85 7.00 -1.80
CA GLY A 353 4.66 7.07 -0.58
C GLY A 353 6.15 7.20 -0.87
N TYR A 354 6.96 6.33 -0.25
CA TYR A 354 8.42 6.43 -0.29
C TYR A 354 9.03 5.09 -0.67
N THR A 355 10.09 5.11 -1.48
CA THR A 355 10.85 3.91 -1.81
C THR A 355 12.04 3.73 -0.88
N ASN A 356 12.31 2.48 -0.48
CA ASN A 356 13.47 2.10 0.34
C ASN A 356 13.67 2.95 1.62
N GLY A 357 12.58 3.33 2.28
CA GLY A 357 12.62 4.14 3.51
C GLY A 357 12.63 5.66 3.28
N GLY A 358 12.62 6.09 2.02
CA GLY A 358 12.59 7.50 1.60
C GLY A 358 13.94 8.20 1.71
N ILE A 359 13.92 9.50 1.44
CA ILE A 359 15.12 10.35 1.46
C ILE A 359 15.23 11.01 2.84
N PRO A 360 16.23 10.65 3.66
CA PRO A 360 16.38 11.23 4.99
C PRO A 360 16.69 12.72 4.88
N THR A 361 15.78 13.55 5.37
CA THR A 361 15.91 15.01 5.32
C THR A 361 15.69 15.60 6.71
N GLU A 362 16.78 15.97 7.39
CA GLU A 362 16.71 16.61 8.71
C GLU A 362 16.84 18.14 8.62
N LEU A 363 15.93 18.86 9.26
CA LEU A 363 16.02 20.30 9.42
C LEU A 363 17.14 20.70 10.41
N LYS A 364 18.07 21.52 9.92
CA LYS A 364 19.32 21.90 10.64
C LYS A 364 19.11 22.36 12.09
N ASN A 365 18.09 23.19 12.33
CA ASN A 365 17.87 23.85 13.62
C ASN A 365 16.90 23.09 14.52
N SER A 366 15.76 22.65 13.97
CA SER A 366 14.71 22.00 14.77
C SER A 366 14.92 20.51 14.97
N LYS A 367 15.79 19.90 14.16
CA LYS A 367 15.99 18.44 14.09
C LYS A 367 14.75 17.67 13.66
N ALA A 368 13.75 18.35 13.12
CA ALA A 368 12.60 17.69 12.53
C ALA A 368 13.03 16.93 11.28
N GLU A 369 12.54 15.72 11.13
CA GLU A 369 12.70 14.93 9.92
C GLU A 369 11.52 15.23 8.98
N ILE A 370 11.82 15.54 7.73
CA ILE A 370 10.82 15.64 6.67
C ILE A 370 10.76 14.29 5.96
N LYS A 371 9.57 13.70 5.91
CA LYS A 371 9.29 12.58 5.01
C LYS A 371 8.58 13.13 3.79
N MET A 372 9.14 12.88 2.61
CA MET A 372 8.63 13.40 1.34
C MET A 372 8.55 12.29 0.30
N PRO A 373 7.43 12.17 -0.44
CA PRO A 373 7.30 11.16 -1.47
C PRO A 373 8.34 11.32 -2.56
N ASP A 374 8.88 10.19 -3.03
CA ASP A 374 9.93 10.17 -4.05
C ASP A 374 9.43 9.61 -5.40
N CYS A 375 8.13 9.37 -5.51
CA CYS A 375 7.49 8.85 -6.72
C CYS A 375 6.05 9.35 -6.88
N VAL A 376 5.44 8.95 -7.99
CA VAL A 376 4.02 9.13 -8.31
C VAL A 376 3.51 7.85 -8.96
N ARG A 377 2.41 7.30 -8.44
CA ARG A 377 1.66 6.24 -9.13
C ARG A 377 0.58 6.89 -10.00
N LEU A 378 0.61 6.56 -11.28
CA LEU A 378 -0.33 7.10 -12.27
C LEU A 378 -1.45 6.10 -12.50
N ARG A 379 -2.69 6.55 -12.30
CA ARG A 379 -3.92 5.80 -12.58
C ARG A 379 -4.05 5.51 -14.07
N ALA A 380 -4.94 4.58 -14.42
CA ALA A 380 -5.20 4.21 -15.81
C ALA A 380 -5.67 5.37 -16.70
N ASP A 381 -6.29 6.41 -16.12
CA ASP A 381 -6.70 7.64 -16.81
C ASP A 381 -5.59 8.71 -16.88
N GLY A 382 -4.41 8.43 -16.31
CA GLY A 382 -3.26 9.32 -16.24
C GLY A 382 -3.28 10.29 -15.06
N SER A 383 -4.31 10.26 -14.21
CA SER A 383 -4.35 11.04 -12.97
C SER A 383 -3.34 10.52 -11.93
N ASP A 384 -2.97 11.39 -11.00
CA ASP A 384 -2.11 11.04 -9.87
C ASP A 384 -2.94 10.35 -8.78
N GLU A 385 -2.49 9.19 -8.28
CA GLU A 385 -3.14 8.47 -7.20
C GLU A 385 -3.16 9.26 -5.88
N VAL A 386 -2.31 10.28 -5.71
CA VAL A 386 -2.37 11.20 -4.55
C VAL A 386 -3.72 11.92 -4.44
N ASN A 387 -4.53 11.98 -5.51
CA ASN A 387 -5.89 12.52 -5.45
C ASN A 387 -6.90 11.59 -4.76
N GLY A 388 -6.47 10.38 -4.37
CA GLY A 388 -7.32 9.33 -3.83
C GLY A 388 -8.08 8.54 -4.91
N VAL A 389 -8.72 7.46 -4.48
CA VAL A 389 -9.54 6.56 -5.28
C VAL A 389 -10.99 7.01 -5.14
N THR A 390 -11.57 7.57 -6.21
CA THR A 390 -13.00 7.89 -6.23
C THR A 390 -13.81 6.60 -6.33
N PRO A 391 -14.80 6.37 -5.44
CA PRO A 391 -15.63 5.16 -5.50
C PRO A 391 -16.52 5.17 -6.75
N ASP A 392 -16.66 4.01 -7.38
CA ASP A 392 -17.61 3.81 -8.48
C ASP A 392 -19.05 3.98 -8.00
N VAL A 393 -19.31 3.60 -6.74
CA VAL A 393 -20.61 3.69 -6.09
C VAL A 393 -20.47 4.42 -4.75
N PRO A 394 -20.79 5.72 -4.69
CA PRO A 394 -20.64 6.49 -3.46
C PRO A 394 -21.66 6.08 -2.40
N VAL A 395 -21.22 5.99 -1.16
CA VAL A 395 -22.09 5.83 0.02
C VAL A 395 -22.15 7.16 0.75
N PRO A 396 -23.34 7.75 0.99
CA PRO A 396 -23.48 9.08 1.57
C PRO A 396 -23.32 9.04 3.10
N TRP A 397 -22.17 8.56 3.58
CA TRP A 397 -21.84 8.64 4.99
C TRP A 397 -21.62 10.10 5.39
N ALA A 398 -21.91 10.38 6.65
CA ALA A 398 -21.64 11.65 7.29
C ALA A 398 -20.67 11.42 8.44
N HIS A 399 -19.82 12.40 8.74
CA HIS A 399 -18.88 12.34 9.86
C HIS A 399 -19.56 11.96 11.19
N ARG A 400 -20.82 12.39 11.41
CA ARG A 400 -21.58 12.12 12.64
C ARG A 400 -22.41 10.85 12.61
N ASP A 401 -22.38 10.07 11.54
CA ASP A 401 -23.10 8.80 11.48
C ASP A 401 -22.55 7.83 12.53
N SER A 402 -23.46 7.22 13.28
CA SER A 402 -23.13 6.08 14.14
C SER A 402 -22.72 4.85 13.30
N PRO A 403 -22.03 3.86 13.90
CA PRO A 403 -21.70 2.61 13.21
C PRO A 403 -22.93 1.94 12.57
N PHE A 404 -24.08 1.95 13.26
CA PHE A 404 -25.34 1.45 12.72
C PHE A 404 -25.81 2.24 11.49
N GLN A 405 -25.80 3.57 11.56
CA GLN A 405 -26.20 4.42 10.43
C GLN A 405 -25.30 4.20 9.21
N ARG A 406 -23.99 4.02 9.43
CA ARG A 406 -23.04 3.70 8.36
C ARG A 406 -23.35 2.35 7.72
N ALA A 407 -23.54 1.30 8.52
CA ALA A 407 -23.91 -0.02 8.02
C ALA A 407 -25.25 0.00 7.28
N GLN A 408 -26.25 0.72 7.79
CA GLN A 408 -27.57 0.85 7.17
C GLN A 408 -27.52 1.61 5.83
N LYS A 409 -26.76 2.71 5.76
CA LYS A 409 -26.56 3.47 4.51
C LYS A 409 -25.85 2.63 3.45
N LEU A 410 -24.81 1.90 3.85
CA LEU A 410 -24.13 0.94 2.98
C LEU A 410 -25.12 -0.11 2.46
N PHE A 411 -25.88 -0.75 3.34
CA PHE A 411 -26.89 -1.74 2.94
C PHE A 411 -27.91 -1.18 1.93
N ASN A 412 -28.28 0.10 2.08
CA ASN A 412 -29.18 0.80 1.16
C ASN A 412 -28.58 1.10 -0.21
N VAL A 413 -27.26 1.16 -0.32
CA VAL A 413 -26.55 1.26 -1.60
C VAL A 413 -26.33 -0.13 -2.21
N LEU A 414 -25.96 -1.11 -1.40
CA LEU A 414 -25.70 -2.47 -1.86
C LEU A 414 -26.95 -3.14 -2.46
N ARG A 415 -28.16 -2.80 -1.99
CA ARG A 415 -29.42 -3.30 -2.57
C ARG A 415 -29.63 -2.94 -4.05
N SER A 416 -28.99 -1.88 -4.55
CA SER A 416 -29.09 -1.47 -5.95
C SER A 416 -28.01 -2.08 -6.85
N LEU A 417 -27.04 -2.80 -6.27
CA LEU A 417 -26.01 -3.50 -7.02
C LEU A 417 -26.61 -4.71 -7.71
N ARG A 418 -26.37 -4.81 -9.01
CA ARG A 418 -27.06 -5.74 -9.91
C ARG A 418 -26.53 -7.16 -9.91
#